data_AF-A0A7Y9BL13-F1
#
_entry.id   AF-A0A7Y9BL13-F1
#
_cell.length_a   1.000
_cell.length_b   1.000
_cell.length_c   1.000
_cell.angle_alpha   90.00
_cell.angle_beta   90.00
_cell.angle_gamma   90.00
#
_symmetry.space_group_name_H-M   'P 1'
#
loop_
_entity.id
_entity.type
_entity.pdbx_description
1 polymer ?
#
loop_
_entity_poly.entity_id
_entity_poly.type
_entity_poly.pdbx_seq_one_letter_code
_entity_poly.pdbx_strand_id
1 'polypeptide(L)'
;MGSLRADGVDSSSERPGKHMEDGVHRHRWIITAERLAEHHGDDGGQVETLSEFEGTREEAERALEQAARTMVVGTFLQERRRLVYRQVDGSYLVRCTGRMGGWHTRVVRAAHLVWDSAAEEAG
;
A
#
# COMPACT_ATOMS: atom_id res chain seq x y z
N MET A 1 67.35 26.65 30.88
CA MET A 1 68.03 25.87 29.82
C MET A 1 67.51 24.45 29.89
N GLY A 2 67.01 23.92 28.77
CA GLY A 2 66.41 22.59 28.67
C GLY A 2 65.43 22.56 27.50
N SER A 3 65.96 22.34 26.30
CA SER A 3 65.23 22.26 25.03
C SER A 3 65.26 20.81 24.54
N LEU A 4 64.15 20.32 24.00
CA LEU A 4 63.99 19.30 22.93
C LEU A 4 62.48 18.97 22.86
N ARG A 5 61.71 19.36 21.81
CA ARG A 5 61.52 18.69 20.50
C ARG A 5 61.12 17.21 20.64
N ALA A 6 60.12 16.65 19.95
CA ALA A 6 59.46 17.00 18.68
C ALA A 6 58.10 16.27 18.54
N ASP A 7 57.41 16.57 17.44
CA ASP A 7 56.43 15.75 16.69
C ASP A 7 55.25 15.12 17.43
N GLY A 8 54.00 15.36 17.07
CA GLY A 8 53.46 15.34 15.71
C GLY A 8 52.22 14.46 15.77
N VAL A 9 51.13 14.90 15.12
CA VAL A 9 50.15 14.08 14.39
C VAL A 9 48.82 14.83 14.30
N ASP A 10 48.66 15.38 13.10
CA ASP A 10 47.40 15.71 12.45
C ASP A 10 46.40 14.56 12.56
N SER A 11 45.14 14.85 12.88
CA SER A 11 43.97 14.22 12.24
C SER A 11 42.71 14.80 12.85
N SER A 12 42.17 15.80 12.15
CA SER A 12 40.75 16.08 12.14
C SER A 12 39.98 14.79 11.95
N SER A 13 39.49 14.19 13.05
CA SER A 13 38.45 13.17 12.97
C SER A 13 37.11 13.89 12.90
N GLU A 14 36.94 14.67 11.83
CA GLU A 14 35.62 14.90 11.27
C GLU A 14 35.13 13.51 10.88
N ARG A 15 34.38 12.87 11.78
CA ARG A 15 33.57 11.72 11.39
C ARG A 15 32.60 12.29 10.36
N PRO A 16 32.67 11.94 9.07
CA PRO A 16 31.49 12.11 8.25
C PRO A 16 30.46 11.22 8.93
N GLY A 17 29.45 11.86 9.53
CA GLY A 17 28.18 11.21 9.78
C GLY A 17 27.75 10.70 8.42
N LYS A 18 28.07 9.42 8.16
CA LYS A 18 27.57 8.67 7.04
C LYS A 18 26.08 8.64 7.28
N HIS A 19 25.41 9.69 6.79
CA HIS A 19 24.00 9.65 6.48
C HIS A 19 23.87 8.42 5.59
N MET A 20 23.51 7.30 6.22
CA MET A 20 22.84 6.23 5.53
C MET A 20 21.57 6.90 5.02
N GLU A 21 21.67 7.48 3.83
CA GLU A 21 20.56 7.42 2.91
C GLU A 21 20.36 5.92 2.71
N ASP A 22 19.61 5.31 3.63
CA ASP A 22 18.83 4.12 3.35
C ASP A 22 18.05 4.52 2.10
N GLY A 23 18.60 4.14 0.94
CA GLY A 23 18.03 4.43 -0.35
C GLY A 23 16.64 3.84 -0.30
N VAL A 24 15.66 4.71 -0.10
CA VAL A 24 14.28 4.31 0.07
C VAL A 24 13.89 3.67 -1.24
N HIS A 25 13.89 2.33 -1.28
CA HIS A 25 13.61 1.58 -2.48
C HIS A 25 12.17 1.91 -2.87
N ARG A 26 12.04 2.67 -3.97
CA ARG A 26 10.75 3.01 -4.57
C ARG A 26 10.41 1.88 -5.54
N HIS A 27 9.22 1.34 -5.38
CA HIS A 27 8.72 0.26 -6.21
C HIS A 27 7.43 0.70 -6.89
N ARG A 28 7.11 0.08 -8.02
CA ARG A 28 5.82 0.25 -8.68
C ARG A 28 4.79 -0.62 -7.96
N TRP A 29 3.74 0.04 -7.51
CA TRP A 29 2.65 -0.55 -6.74
C TRP A 29 1.35 -0.43 -7.50
N ILE A 30 0.57 -1.51 -7.47
CA ILE A 30 -0.76 -1.57 -8.05
C ILE A 30 -1.73 -1.89 -6.93
N ILE A 31 -2.76 -1.05 -6.77
CA ILE A 31 -3.89 -1.33 -5.88
C ILE A 31 -5.00 -1.92 -6.74
N THR A 32 -5.37 -3.16 -6.47
CA THR A 32 -6.50 -3.82 -7.11
C THR A 32 -7.65 -4.01 -6.13
N ALA A 33 -8.87 -4.14 -6.65
CA ALA A 33 -10.03 -4.47 -5.86
C ALA A 33 -10.88 -5.55 -6.55
N GLU A 34 -11.13 -6.65 -5.84
CA GLU A 34 -11.98 -7.73 -6.30
C GLU A 34 -13.34 -7.65 -5.61
N ARG A 35 -14.43 -7.92 -6.34
CA ARG A 35 -15.74 -8.13 -5.73
C ARG A 35 -15.90 -9.61 -5.36
N LEU A 36 -16.13 -9.87 -4.07
CA LEU A 36 -16.44 -11.22 -3.59
C LEU A 36 -17.97 -11.43 -3.65
N ALA A 37 -18.40 -12.47 -4.36
CA ALA A 37 -19.82 -12.81 -4.49
C ALA A 37 -20.35 -13.41 -3.19
N GLU A 38 -21.36 -12.79 -2.56
CA GLU A 38 -22.01 -13.36 -1.36
C GLU A 38 -23.33 -14.10 -1.63
N HIS A 39 -24.03 -13.90 -2.76
CA HIS A 39 -25.03 -14.83 -3.36
C HIS A 39 -25.85 -14.15 -4.49
N HIS A 40 -26.15 -14.96 -5.52
CA HIS A 40 -27.00 -14.76 -6.71
C HIS A 40 -26.58 -13.73 -7.76
N GLY A 41 -26.14 -14.26 -8.89
CA GLY A 41 -25.84 -13.52 -10.12
C GLY A 41 -24.37 -13.63 -10.42
N ASP A 42 -24.04 -14.65 -11.20
CA ASP A 42 -22.76 -14.89 -11.85
C ASP A 42 -22.28 -13.61 -12.57
N ASP A 43 -21.52 -12.80 -11.87
CA ASP A 43 -20.54 -11.90 -12.47
C ASP A 43 -19.25 -12.25 -11.74
N GLY A 44 -18.49 -13.16 -12.36
CA GLY A 44 -17.21 -13.64 -11.86
C GLY A 44 -16.35 -12.48 -11.36
N GLY A 45 -15.64 -12.71 -10.26
CA GLY A 45 -14.87 -11.70 -9.53
C GLY A 45 -14.08 -10.80 -10.47
N GLN A 46 -14.64 -9.63 -10.80
CA GLN A 46 -13.93 -8.63 -11.57
C GLN A 46 -12.93 -7.97 -10.62
N VAL A 47 -11.67 -8.21 -10.92
CA VAL A 47 -10.54 -7.46 -10.36
C VAL A 47 -10.47 -6.15 -11.14
N GLU A 48 -10.68 -5.02 -10.45
CA GLU A 48 -10.43 -3.70 -11.02
C GLU A 48 -9.13 -3.12 -10.45
N THR A 49 -8.35 -2.47 -11.29
CA THR A 49 -7.22 -1.65 -10.82
C THR A 49 -7.76 -0.31 -10.35
N LEU A 50 -7.58 0.01 -9.07
CA LEU A 50 -8.01 1.28 -8.49
C LEU A 50 -6.96 2.37 -8.68
N SER A 51 -5.68 2.01 -8.61
CA SER A 51 -4.57 2.95 -8.71
C SER A 51 -3.26 2.23 -9.02
N GLU A 52 -2.36 2.96 -9.65
CA GLU A 52 -0.99 2.54 -9.91
C GLU A 52 -0.06 3.74 -9.64
N PHE A 53 1.03 3.51 -8.92
CA PHE A 53 1.99 4.57 -8.58
C PHE A 53 3.35 3.98 -8.16
N GLU A 54 4.39 4.82 -8.17
CA GLU A 54 5.70 4.47 -7.64
C GLU A 54 5.91 5.07 -6.24
N GLY A 55 6.26 4.23 -5.28
CA GLY A 55 6.36 4.67 -3.89
C GLY A 55 7.09 3.69 -2.99
N THR A 56 7.26 4.11 -1.74
CA THR A 56 7.71 3.21 -0.67
C THR A 56 6.59 2.25 -0.30
N ARG A 57 6.93 1.17 0.43
CA ARG A 57 5.91 0.27 0.98
C ARG A 57 4.94 1.00 1.91
N GLU A 58 5.42 1.93 2.73
CA GLU A 58 4.60 2.70 3.66
C GLU A 58 3.65 3.66 2.94
N GLU A 59 4.12 4.32 1.87
CA GLU A 59 3.27 5.12 0.98
C GLU A 59 2.18 4.24 0.37
N ALA A 60 2.54 3.02 -0.03
CA ALA A 60 1.62 2.10 -0.65
C ALA A 60 0.57 1.52 0.31
N GLU A 61 0.95 1.19 1.54
CA GLU A 61 0.01 0.77 2.59
C GLU A 61 -0.99 1.88 2.94
N ARG A 62 -0.54 3.15 3.00
CA ARG A 62 -1.43 4.31 3.21
C ARG A 62 -2.39 4.52 2.05
N ALA A 63 -1.90 4.40 0.81
CA ALA A 63 -2.73 4.51 -0.39
C ALA A 63 -3.78 3.38 -0.44
N LEU A 64 -3.41 2.15 -0.07
CA LEU A 64 -4.34 1.02 0.02
C LEU A 64 -5.43 1.26 1.07
N GLU A 65 -5.07 1.72 2.27
CA GLU A 65 -6.04 2.06 3.32
C GLU A 65 -7.03 3.14 2.84
N GLN A 66 -6.50 4.17 2.18
CA GLN A 66 -7.33 5.24 1.63
C GLN A 66 -8.25 4.71 0.52
N ALA A 67 -7.74 3.90 -0.40
CA ALA A 67 -8.51 3.27 -1.46
C ALA A 67 -9.64 2.38 -0.90
N ALA A 68 -9.34 1.57 0.13
CA ALA A 68 -10.35 0.76 0.83
C ALA A 68 -11.45 1.63 1.46
N ARG A 69 -11.10 2.82 1.97
CA ARG A 69 -12.06 3.78 2.55
C ARG A 69 -12.87 4.56 1.53
N THR A 70 -12.38 4.76 0.31
CA THR A 70 -13.09 5.51 -0.75
C THR A 70 -13.77 4.61 -1.77
N MET A 71 -13.50 3.31 -1.71
CA MET A 71 -14.05 2.30 -2.62
C MET A 71 -15.56 2.46 -2.79
N VAL A 72 -15.98 2.63 -4.04
CA VAL A 72 -17.39 2.81 -4.40
C VAL A 72 -18.04 1.43 -4.51
N VAL A 73 -19.21 1.30 -3.89
CA VAL A 73 -20.09 0.14 -4.08
C VAL A 73 -21.03 0.49 -5.22
N GLY A 74 -21.19 -0.43 -6.19
CA GLY A 74 -21.77 -0.13 -7.52
C GLY A 74 -23.05 0.72 -7.52
N THR A 75 -23.32 1.36 -8.67
CA THR A 75 -24.26 2.47 -8.89
C THR A 75 -25.66 2.36 -8.28
N PHE A 76 -26.17 1.15 -8.02
CA PHE A 76 -27.53 0.92 -7.51
C PHE A 76 -27.62 0.63 -6.00
N LEU A 77 -26.48 0.51 -5.29
CA LEU A 77 -26.49 0.25 -3.86
C LEU A 77 -26.43 1.56 -3.06
N GLN A 78 -27.49 1.84 -2.30
CA GLN A 78 -27.46 2.90 -1.28
C GLN A 78 -26.72 2.37 -0.05
N GLU A 79 -25.47 2.79 0.14
CA GLU A 79 -24.66 2.38 1.27
C GLU A 79 -25.28 2.87 2.60
N ARG A 80 -25.46 1.95 3.55
CA ARG A 80 -25.92 2.27 4.92
C ARG A 80 -24.82 2.12 5.96
N ARG A 81 -23.90 1.17 5.75
CA ARG A 81 -22.80 0.89 6.65
C ARG A 81 -21.62 0.31 5.88
N ARG A 82 -20.43 0.83 6.14
CA ARG A 82 -19.14 0.35 5.63
C ARG A 82 -18.27 -0.11 6.79
N LEU A 83 -17.61 -1.24 6.64
CA LEU A 83 -16.63 -1.78 7.58
C LEU A 83 -15.38 -2.12 6.79
N VAL A 84 -14.23 -1.63 7.25
CA VAL A 84 -12.93 -1.85 6.64
C VAL A 84 -12.09 -2.67 7.62
N TYR A 85 -11.59 -3.82 7.17
CA TYR A 85 -10.75 -4.72 7.95
C TYR A 85 -9.39 -4.81 7.30
N ARG A 86 -8.33 -4.63 8.09
CA ARG A 86 -6.96 -4.94 7.66
C ARG A 86 -6.73 -6.45 7.80
N GLN A 87 -6.26 -7.09 6.75
CA GLN A 87 -5.85 -8.49 6.78
C GLN A 87 -4.36 -8.62 7.10
N VAL A 88 -3.94 -9.80 7.55
CA VAL A 88 -2.58 -10.08 8.04
C VAL A 88 -1.54 -10.02 6.91
N ASP A 89 -1.95 -10.29 5.68
CA ASP A 89 -1.12 -10.26 4.46
C ASP A 89 -0.93 -8.85 3.86
N GLY A 90 -1.45 -7.81 4.51
CA GLY A 90 -1.38 -6.44 4.00
C GLY A 90 -2.48 -6.09 3.00
N SER A 91 -3.49 -6.95 2.81
CA SER A 91 -4.70 -6.61 2.08
C SER A 91 -5.76 -5.96 2.98
N TYR A 92 -6.76 -5.32 2.38
CA TYR A 92 -7.91 -4.77 3.10
C TYR A 92 -9.21 -5.36 2.59
N LEU A 93 -10.05 -5.85 3.52
CA LEU A 93 -11.40 -6.29 3.22
C LEU A 93 -12.38 -5.16 3.53
N VAL A 94 -13.16 -4.76 2.54
CA VAL A 94 -14.25 -3.80 2.68
C VAL A 94 -15.57 -4.54 2.61
N ARG A 95 -16.33 -4.51 3.71
CA ARG A 95 -17.71 -5.01 3.74
C ARG A 95 -18.66 -3.83 3.80
N CYS A 96 -19.44 -3.66 2.75
CA CYS A 96 -20.51 -2.68 2.69
C CYS A 96 -21.85 -3.37 2.79
N THR A 97 -22.75 -2.79 3.57
CA THR A 97 -24.16 -3.20 3.63
C THR A 97 -25.02 -2.01 3.24
N GLY A 98 -25.95 -2.26 2.35
CA GLY A 98 -26.80 -1.21 1.78
C GLY A 98 -28.18 -1.74 1.46
N ARG A 99 -29.00 -0.85 0.88
CA ARG A 99 -30.31 -1.22 0.37
C ARG A 99 -30.29 -1.16 -1.15
N MET A 100 -30.71 -2.23 -1.80
CA MET A 100 -30.93 -2.29 -3.25
C MET A 100 -32.38 -2.71 -3.50
N GLY A 101 -33.15 -1.89 -4.21
CA GLY A 101 -34.51 -2.25 -4.65
C GLY A 101 -35.45 -2.74 -3.55
N GLY A 102 -35.30 -2.26 -2.31
CA GLY A 102 -36.12 -2.69 -1.17
C GLY A 102 -35.46 -3.70 -0.22
N TRP A 103 -34.48 -4.49 -0.69
CA TRP A 103 -33.79 -5.54 0.06
C TRP A 103 -32.48 -5.06 0.71
N HIS A 104 -32.06 -5.70 1.81
CA HIS A 104 -30.74 -5.50 2.40
C HIS A 104 -29.70 -6.35 1.67
N THR A 105 -28.76 -5.70 1.00
CA THR A 105 -27.67 -6.37 0.26
C THR A 105 -26.35 -6.17 0.99
N ARG A 106 -25.51 -7.20 1.01
CA ARG A 106 -24.12 -7.13 1.46
C ARG A 106 -23.21 -7.27 0.25
N VAL A 107 -22.20 -6.43 0.19
CA VAL A 107 -21.15 -6.47 -0.83
C VAL A 107 -19.82 -6.51 -0.11
N VAL A 108 -19.01 -7.49 -0.45
CA VAL A 108 -17.66 -7.62 0.07
C VAL A 108 -16.68 -7.38 -1.07
N ARG A 109 -15.65 -6.58 -0.80
CA ARG A 109 -14.57 -6.29 -1.72
C ARG A 109 -13.23 -6.47 -1.04
N ALA A 110 -12.27 -7.09 -1.71
CA ALA A 110 -10.91 -7.23 -1.22
C ALA A 110 -10.00 -6.29 -2.02
N ALA A 111 -9.24 -5.45 -1.31
CA ALA A 111 -8.25 -4.56 -1.89
C ALA A 111 -6.85 -5.13 -1.66
N HIS A 112 -6.08 -5.32 -2.72
CA HIS A 112 -4.75 -5.91 -2.67
C HIS A 112 -3.70 -4.88 -3.07
N LEU A 113 -2.55 -4.96 -2.42
CA LEU A 113 -1.34 -4.29 -2.84
C LEU A 113 -0.46 -5.30 -3.57
N VAL A 114 -0.23 -5.07 -4.86
CA VAL A 114 0.61 -5.92 -5.70
C VAL A 114 1.89 -5.15 -6.03
N TRP A 115 3.03 -5.78 -5.79
CA TRP A 115 4.32 -5.30 -6.27
C TRP A 115 4.48 -5.75 -7.74
N ASP A 116 4.71 -4.81 -8.65
CA ASP A 116 5.09 -5.12 -10.02
C ASP A 116 6.58 -5.53 -10.02
N SER A 117 6.83 -6.84 -9.95
CA SER A 117 8.18 -7.40 -10.11
C SER A 117 8.54 -7.66 -11.58
N ALA A 118 7.77 -7.15 -12.55
CA ALA A 118 7.93 -7.49 -13.96
C ALA A 118 9.02 -6.67 -14.70
N ALA A 119 9.85 -5.91 -13.97
CA ALA A 119 10.96 -5.14 -14.55
C ALA A 119 12.33 -5.82 -14.45
N GLU A 120 12.47 -6.99 -13.81
CA GLU A 120 13.78 -7.62 -13.57
C GLU A 120 14.06 -8.96 -14.29
N GLU A 121 13.18 -9.45 -15.17
CA GLU A 121 13.46 -10.69 -15.94
C GLU A 121 13.44 -10.49 -17.46
N ALA A 122 14.03 -9.39 -17.94
CA ALA A 122 14.43 -9.23 -19.34
C ALA A 122 15.89 -8.76 -19.41
N GLY A 123 16.80 -9.61 -18.93
CA GLY A 123 18.25 -9.53 -19.15
C GLY A 123 18.73 -10.71 -19.97
#